data_AF-A0A8S3T533-F1
#
_entry.id   AF-A0A8S3T533-F1
#
_cell.length_a   1.000
_cell.length_b   1.000
_cell.length_c   1.000
_cell.angle_alpha   90.00
_cell.angle_beta   90.00
_cell.angle_gamma   90.00
#
_symmetry.space_group_name_H-M   'P 1'
#
loop_
_entity.id
_entity.type
_entity.pdbx_description
1 polymer ?
#
loop_
_entity_poly.entity_id
_entity_poly.type
_entity_poly.pdbx_seq_one_letter_code
_entity_poly.pdbx_strand_id
1 'polypeptide(L)'
;MDSTNTVADLINESREVLYGETKECVTLENVYQLMVGMNERLTTIEKGMLQVTQINRTLTTMVHNFGELKTKVSNVESDVNKLKSKSATTESDIASIKNKNVNIDRDMKQMKKDNSETNRNMQGLSDFIDDFRAKHESNVKEVSGIRTAMSKAVNDFEDMSHELKQEIKVSINEVKEENDELKDTIIDLQCRSMKNNLIFTGLREPENENTENLIRGFIKDELHIYHKLELGNVHRFGTGAQPGKRGRPRPIVARFIYHNDLAMVMSNTYRLKGKQYGE
;
A
#
# COMPACT_ATOMS: atom_id res chain seq x y z
N MET A 1 -29.43 -179.52 29.14
CA MET A 1 -30.09 -179.60 30.46
C MET A 1 -30.62 -178.19 30.71
N ASP A 2 -31.80 -177.86 30.19
CA ASP A 2 -33.08 -177.85 30.93
C ASP A 2 -32.97 -176.93 32.17
N SER A 3 -33.68 -175.81 32.33
CA SER A 3 -35.03 -175.48 31.84
C SER A 3 -35.34 -173.97 31.96
N THR A 4 -36.07 -173.49 30.96
CA THR A 4 -37.14 -172.46 30.98
C THR A 4 -36.83 -171.04 31.48
N ASN A 5 -36.47 -170.19 30.53
CA ASN A 5 -36.75 -168.75 30.57
C ASN A 5 -38.26 -168.51 30.58
N THR A 6 -38.72 -167.62 31.45
CA THR A 6 -40.13 -167.25 31.59
C THR A 6 -40.52 -166.26 30.48
N VAL A 7 -41.76 -166.34 29.98
CA VAL A 7 -42.30 -165.40 28.97
C VAL A 7 -42.22 -163.93 29.43
N ALA A 8 -42.14 -163.67 30.75
CA ALA A 8 -41.90 -162.35 31.32
C ALA A 8 -40.49 -161.78 31.02
N ASP A 9 -39.46 -162.63 30.91
CA ASP A 9 -38.08 -162.21 30.66
C ASP A 9 -37.90 -161.82 29.19
N LEU A 10 -38.51 -162.57 28.27
CA LEU A 10 -38.52 -162.25 26.84
C LEU A 10 -39.34 -160.99 26.51
N ILE A 11 -40.39 -160.67 27.28
CA ILE A 11 -41.17 -159.42 27.10
C ILE A 11 -40.40 -158.20 27.63
N ASN A 12 -39.63 -158.33 28.70
CA ASN A 12 -38.78 -157.23 29.21
C ASN A 12 -37.57 -156.99 28.30
N GLU A 13 -36.93 -158.04 27.79
CA GLU A 13 -35.79 -157.94 26.87
C GLU A 13 -36.21 -157.37 25.49
N SER A 14 -37.41 -157.72 25.01
CA SER A 14 -37.96 -157.15 23.76
C SER A 14 -38.32 -155.66 23.88
N ARG A 15 -38.58 -155.15 25.09
CA ARG A 15 -38.92 -153.74 25.34
C ARG A 15 -37.69 -152.83 25.44
N GLU A 16 -36.57 -153.35 25.94
CA GLU A 16 -35.29 -152.63 26.02
C GLU A 16 -34.65 -152.41 24.63
N VAL A 17 -34.81 -153.40 23.73
CA VAL A 17 -34.23 -153.38 22.38
C VAL A 17 -35.04 -152.53 21.38
N LEU A 18 -36.37 -152.45 21.52
CA LEU A 18 -37.23 -151.78 20.53
C LEU A 18 -37.49 -150.29 20.79
N TYR A 19 -37.33 -149.80 22.02
CA TYR A 19 -37.66 -148.41 22.34
C TYR A 19 -36.54 -147.57 22.94
N GLY A 20 -35.39 -148.13 23.36
CA GLY A 20 -34.22 -147.34 23.78
C GLY A 20 -34.52 -146.24 24.81
N GLU A 21 -35.66 -146.33 25.49
CA GLU A 21 -36.21 -145.38 26.43
C GLU A 21 -36.25 -146.11 27.76
N THR A 22 -35.14 -146.02 28.50
CA THR A 22 -35.24 -146.06 29.94
C THR A 22 -36.35 -145.09 30.32
N LYS A 23 -37.42 -145.63 30.88
CA LYS A 23 -38.49 -144.87 31.49
C LYS A 23 -37.83 -144.03 32.59
N GLU A 24 -37.33 -142.85 32.24
CA GLU A 24 -37.13 -141.76 33.19
C GLU A 24 -38.54 -141.50 33.72
N CYS A 25 -38.85 -142.20 34.81
CA CYS A 25 -40.00 -141.89 35.62
C CYS A 25 -39.81 -140.44 36.01
N VAL A 26 -40.58 -139.54 35.40
CA VAL A 26 -40.64 -138.14 35.82
C VAL A 26 -41.10 -138.18 37.28
N THR A 27 -40.14 -138.10 38.20
CA THR A 27 -40.43 -138.04 39.63
C THR A 27 -40.89 -136.62 39.96
N LEU A 28 -41.66 -136.48 41.04
CA LEU A 28 -42.05 -135.16 41.56
C LEU A 28 -40.81 -134.29 41.86
N GLU A 29 -39.67 -134.92 42.17
CA GLU A 29 -38.38 -134.28 42.39
C GLU A 29 -37.83 -133.65 41.09
N ASN A 30 -37.86 -134.35 39.94
CA ASN A 30 -37.42 -133.80 38.66
C ASN A 30 -38.26 -132.57 38.26
N VAL A 31 -39.57 -132.60 38.52
CA VAL A 31 -40.48 -131.46 38.28
C VAL A 31 -40.20 -130.30 39.23
N TYR A 32 -39.94 -130.58 40.51
CA TYR A 32 -39.57 -129.57 41.49
C TYR A 32 -38.24 -128.88 41.15
N GLN A 33 -37.18 -129.64 40.83
CA GLN A 33 -35.88 -129.10 40.42
C GLN A 33 -36.00 -128.27 39.13
N LEU A 34 -36.83 -128.69 38.16
CA LEU A 34 -37.14 -127.90 36.96
C LEU A 34 -37.85 -126.59 37.32
N MET A 35 -38.86 -126.62 38.20
CA MET A 35 -39.58 -125.42 38.65
C MET A 35 -38.65 -124.45 39.39
N VAL A 36 -37.76 -124.94 40.24
CA VAL A 36 -36.75 -124.13 40.94
C VAL A 36 -35.82 -123.47 39.91
N GLY A 37 -35.25 -124.23 38.98
CA GLY A 37 -34.38 -123.69 37.93
C GLY A 37 -35.10 -122.69 37.00
N MET A 38 -36.39 -122.92 36.69
CA MET A 38 -37.21 -121.97 35.96
C MET A 38 -37.43 -120.67 36.75
N ASN A 39 -37.66 -120.76 38.06
CA ASN A 39 -37.87 -119.60 38.92
C ASN A 39 -36.59 -118.76 39.09
N GLU A 40 -35.43 -119.41 39.19
CA GLU A 40 -34.12 -118.74 39.18
C GLU A 40 -33.84 -118.02 37.85
N ARG A 41 -34.18 -118.67 36.72
CA ARG A 41 -34.11 -118.05 35.40
C ARG A 41 -35.06 -116.87 35.27
N LEU A 42 -36.29 -116.97 35.76
CA LEU A 42 -37.27 -115.89 35.77
C LEU A 42 -36.75 -114.69 36.57
N THR A 43 -36.20 -114.94 37.77
CA THR A 43 -35.57 -113.91 38.60
C THR A 43 -34.42 -113.21 37.88
N THR A 44 -33.61 -113.96 37.12
CA THR A 44 -32.50 -113.40 36.32
C THR A 44 -33.02 -112.55 35.16
N ILE A 45 -34.10 -112.99 34.49
CA ILE A 45 -34.78 -112.24 33.44
C ILE A 45 -35.34 -110.92 33.98
N GLU A 46 -35.99 -110.93 35.15
CA GLU A 46 -36.52 -109.73 35.79
C GLU A 46 -35.41 -108.72 36.12
N LYS A 47 -34.27 -109.19 36.65
CA LYS A 47 -33.08 -108.35 36.87
C LYS A 47 -32.55 -107.75 35.56
N GLY A 48 -32.45 -108.55 34.50
CA GLY A 48 -32.05 -108.07 33.18
C GLY A 48 -33.01 -107.03 32.61
N MET A 49 -34.32 -107.23 32.77
CA MET A 49 -35.35 -106.29 32.33
C MET A 49 -35.28 -104.96 33.10
N LEU A 50 -34.97 -104.98 34.40
CA LEU A 50 -34.71 -103.78 35.19
C LEU A 50 -33.48 -103.01 34.69
N GLN A 51 -32.38 -103.71 34.37
CA GLN A 51 -31.18 -103.09 33.78
C GLN A 51 -31.48 -102.45 32.42
N VAL A 52 -32.19 -103.14 31.54
CA VAL A 52 -32.62 -102.60 30.23
C VAL A 52 -33.47 -101.35 30.42
N THR A 53 -34.37 -101.34 31.39
CA THR A 53 -35.19 -100.17 31.72
C THR A 53 -34.34 -99.00 32.20
N GLN A 54 -33.33 -99.25 33.04
CA GLN A 54 -32.40 -98.22 33.49
C GLN A 54 -31.57 -97.66 32.32
N ILE A 55 -31.05 -98.53 31.44
CA ILE A 55 -30.32 -98.14 30.23
C ILE A 55 -31.19 -97.23 29.35
N ASN A 56 -32.46 -97.57 29.13
CA ASN A 56 -33.38 -96.77 28.33
C ASN A 56 -33.62 -95.38 28.94
N ARG A 57 -33.71 -95.28 30.27
CA ARG A 57 -33.81 -93.97 30.95
C ARG A 57 -32.57 -93.13 30.72
N THR A 58 -31.38 -93.70 30.93
CA THR A 58 -30.10 -93.01 30.70
C THR A 58 -29.97 -92.58 29.23
N LEU A 59 -30.36 -93.45 28.29
CA LEU A 59 -30.36 -93.13 26.85
C LEU A 59 -31.30 -91.97 26.53
N THR A 60 -32.50 -91.95 27.10
CA THR A 60 -33.46 -90.85 26.93
C THR A 60 -32.88 -89.52 27.42
N THR A 61 -32.24 -89.51 28.59
CA THR A 61 -31.55 -88.32 29.11
C THR A 61 -30.40 -87.90 28.21
N MET A 62 -29.59 -88.83 27.69
CA MET A 62 -28.50 -88.51 26.77
C MET A 62 -29.01 -87.89 25.45
N VAL A 63 -30.12 -88.40 24.89
CA VAL A 63 -30.74 -87.83 23.69
C VAL A 63 -31.22 -86.40 23.94
N HIS A 64 -31.84 -86.14 25.10
CA HIS A 64 -32.26 -84.79 25.47
C HIS A 64 -31.07 -83.83 25.57
N ASN A 65 -30.03 -84.22 26.32
CA ASN A 65 -28.81 -83.42 26.46
C ASN A 65 -28.12 -83.17 25.11
N PHE A 66 -28.11 -84.16 24.22
CA PHE A 66 -27.58 -84.00 22.87
C PHE A 66 -28.39 -82.99 22.05
N GLY A 67 -29.71 -82.98 22.22
CA GLY A 67 -30.58 -81.95 21.65
C GLY A 67 -30.23 -80.54 22.13
N GLU A 68 -30.03 -80.35 23.44
CA GLU A 68 -29.60 -79.06 24.00
C GLU A 68 -28.20 -78.65 23.54
N LEU A 69 -27.27 -79.61 23.42
CA LEU A 69 -25.93 -79.33 22.94
C LEU A 69 -25.98 -78.86 21.48
N LYS A 70 -26.81 -79.50 20.65
CA LYS A 70 -27.01 -79.12 19.25
C LYS A 70 -27.51 -77.68 19.11
N THR A 71 -28.48 -77.26 19.93
CA THR A 71 -28.99 -75.88 19.88
C THR A 71 -27.93 -74.87 20.33
N LYS A 72 -27.17 -75.16 21.38
CA LYS A 72 -26.04 -74.33 21.81
C LYS A 72 -24.97 -74.19 20.73
N VAL A 73 -24.63 -75.29 20.04
CA VAL A 73 -23.66 -75.27 18.93
C VAL A 73 -24.14 -74.38 17.77
N SER A 74 -25.42 -74.48 17.40
CA SER A 74 -26.00 -73.61 16.36
C SER A 74 -25.98 -72.13 16.74
N ASN A 75 -26.20 -71.79 18.02
CA ASN A 75 -26.09 -70.40 18.49
C ASN A 75 -24.64 -69.89 18.42
N VAL A 76 -23.67 -70.71 18.85
CA VAL A 76 -22.24 -70.36 18.75
C VAL A 76 -21.82 -70.13 17.30
N GLU A 77 -22.26 -70.98 16.38
CA GLU A 77 -22.00 -70.82 14.95
C GLU A 77 -22.54 -69.47 14.40
N SER A 78 -23.76 -69.09 14.82
CA SER A 78 -24.34 -67.79 14.48
C SER A 78 -23.51 -66.62 15.00
N ASP A 79 -23.05 -66.67 16.26
CA ASP A 79 -22.24 -65.60 16.85
C ASP A 79 -20.84 -65.52 16.25
N VAL A 80 -20.22 -66.66 15.92
CA VAL A 80 -18.95 -66.71 15.17
C VAL A 80 -19.09 -66.03 13.81
N ASN A 81 -20.19 -66.26 13.11
CA ASN A 81 -20.45 -65.59 11.82
C ASN A 81 -20.63 -64.08 11.98
N LYS A 82 -21.32 -63.62 13.03
CA LYS A 82 -21.43 -62.17 13.35
C LYS A 82 -20.08 -61.55 13.72
N LEU A 83 -19.22 -62.27 14.44
CA LEU A 83 -17.87 -61.81 14.78
C LEU A 83 -17.00 -61.68 13.53
N LYS A 84 -17.11 -62.65 12.61
CA LYS A 84 -16.39 -62.63 11.34
C LYS A 84 -16.74 -61.40 10.48
N SER A 85 -18.03 -61.05 10.39
CA SER A 85 -18.44 -59.85 9.65
C SER A 85 -17.95 -58.56 10.30
N LYS A 86 -18.04 -58.44 11.63
CA LYS A 86 -17.49 -57.29 12.36
C LYS A 86 -15.97 -57.15 12.19
N SER A 87 -15.24 -58.27 12.19
CA SER A 87 -13.79 -58.31 11.94
C SER A 87 -13.46 -57.74 10.56
N ALA A 88 -14.17 -58.18 9.53
CA ALA A 88 -13.98 -57.68 8.16
C ALA A 88 -14.24 -56.16 8.05
N THR A 89 -15.29 -55.64 8.69
CA THR A 89 -15.54 -54.19 8.73
C THR A 89 -14.40 -53.44 9.43
N THR A 90 -13.89 -53.99 10.54
CA THR A 90 -12.80 -53.37 11.32
C THR A 90 -11.52 -53.32 10.51
N GLU A 91 -11.19 -54.37 9.76
CA GLU A 91 -10.05 -54.41 8.84
C GLU A 91 -10.16 -53.32 7.76
N SER A 92 -11.36 -53.12 7.20
CA SER A 92 -11.63 -52.05 6.23
C SER A 92 -11.43 -50.66 6.85
N ASP A 93 -11.93 -50.41 8.05
CA ASP A 93 -11.78 -49.12 8.74
C ASP A 93 -10.31 -48.83 9.07
N ILE A 94 -9.57 -49.85 9.54
CA ILE A 94 -8.13 -49.76 9.80
C ILE A 94 -7.38 -49.35 8.52
N ALA A 95 -7.70 -49.96 7.38
CA ALA A 95 -7.07 -49.61 6.10
C ALA A 95 -7.36 -48.15 5.70
N SER A 96 -8.60 -47.69 5.88
CA SER A 96 -8.99 -46.30 5.62
C SER A 96 -8.25 -45.30 6.51
N ILE A 97 -8.17 -45.56 7.82
CA ILE A 97 -7.43 -44.73 8.78
C ILE A 97 -5.96 -44.67 8.43
N LYS A 98 -5.35 -45.80 8.05
CA LYS A 98 -3.94 -45.86 7.64
C LYS A 98 -3.67 -44.92 6.46
N ASN A 99 -4.54 -44.91 5.45
CA ASN A 99 -4.40 -44.02 4.31
C ASN A 99 -4.55 -42.54 4.69
N LYS A 100 -5.51 -42.21 5.55
CA LYS A 100 -5.67 -40.84 6.08
C LYS A 100 -4.42 -40.37 6.83
N ASN A 101 -3.83 -41.22 7.68
CA ASN A 101 -2.61 -40.89 8.42
C ASN A 101 -1.41 -40.64 7.49
N VAL A 102 -1.26 -41.41 6.41
CA VAL A 102 -0.22 -41.18 5.41
C VAL A 102 -0.40 -39.82 4.72
N ASN A 103 -1.64 -39.41 4.45
CA ASN A 103 -1.91 -38.11 3.85
C ASN A 103 -1.61 -36.96 4.82
N ILE A 104 -2.03 -37.08 6.08
CA ILE A 104 -1.74 -36.08 7.12
C ILE A 104 -0.23 -35.87 7.30
N ASP A 105 0.56 -36.95 7.28
CA ASP A 105 2.03 -36.85 7.36
C ASP A 105 2.63 -36.06 6.19
N ARG A 106 2.09 -36.27 4.98
CA ARG A 106 2.51 -35.51 3.78
C ARG A 106 2.18 -34.03 3.91
N ASP A 107 0.95 -33.71 4.29
CA ASP A 107 0.50 -32.32 4.43
C ASP A 107 1.30 -31.61 5.53
N MET A 108 1.59 -32.31 6.64
CA MET A 108 2.42 -31.77 7.72
C MET A 108 3.86 -31.48 7.26
N LYS A 109 4.46 -32.34 6.43
CA LYS A 109 5.78 -32.09 5.83
C LYS A 109 5.75 -30.88 4.91
N GLN A 110 4.72 -30.72 4.10
CA GLN A 110 4.57 -29.56 3.21
C GLN A 110 4.41 -28.27 4.02
N MET A 111 3.52 -28.24 5.02
CA MET A 111 3.34 -27.07 5.89
C MET A 111 4.62 -26.64 6.58
N LYS A 112 5.46 -27.58 7.02
CA LYS A 112 6.78 -27.26 7.61
C LYS A 112 7.70 -26.56 6.62
N LYS A 113 7.68 -26.97 5.35
CA LYS A 113 8.45 -26.34 4.28
C LYS A 113 7.95 -24.91 4.03
N ASP A 114 6.65 -24.73 3.86
CA ASP A 114 6.04 -23.42 3.58
C ASP A 114 6.25 -22.44 4.73
N ASN A 115 6.19 -22.93 5.98
CA ASN A 115 6.48 -22.12 7.17
C ASN A 115 7.95 -21.67 7.20
N SER A 116 8.87 -22.56 6.81
CA SER A 116 10.31 -22.22 6.74
C SER A 116 10.59 -21.17 5.67
N GLU A 117 9.90 -21.25 4.52
CA GLU A 117 10.01 -20.26 3.44
C GLU A 117 9.42 -18.91 3.85
N THR A 118 8.24 -18.91 4.45
CA THR A 118 7.61 -17.70 5.00
C THR A 118 8.53 -17.01 6.00
N ASN A 119 9.19 -17.77 6.87
CA ASN A 119 10.14 -17.23 7.84
C ASN A 119 11.36 -16.55 7.18
N ARG A 120 11.88 -17.11 6.08
CA ARG A 120 12.96 -16.49 5.31
C ARG A 120 12.51 -15.19 4.66
N ASN A 121 11.30 -15.16 4.10
CA ASN A 121 10.73 -13.97 3.49
C ASN A 121 10.53 -12.84 4.52
N MET A 122 10.04 -13.19 5.72
CA MET A 122 9.91 -12.23 6.81
C MET A 122 11.26 -11.66 7.25
N GLN A 123 12.31 -12.48 7.31
CA GLN A 123 13.66 -12.00 7.61
C GLN A 123 14.14 -11.01 6.53
N GLY A 124 13.98 -11.34 5.26
CA GLY A 124 14.36 -10.43 4.17
C GLY A 124 13.60 -9.10 4.19
N LEU A 125 12.32 -9.12 4.57
CA LEU A 125 11.53 -7.90 4.77
C LEU A 125 12.05 -7.07 5.96
N SER A 126 12.45 -7.73 7.05
CA SER A 126 13.07 -7.05 8.19
C SER A 126 14.35 -6.33 7.79
N ASP A 127 15.24 -7.02 7.07
CA ASP A 127 16.51 -6.46 6.61
C ASP A 127 16.27 -5.25 5.67
N PHE A 128 15.28 -5.34 4.78
CA PHE A 128 14.89 -4.21 3.91
C PHE A 128 14.35 -3.01 4.70
N ILE A 129 13.54 -3.24 5.73
CA ILE A 129 12.99 -2.18 6.58
C ILE A 129 14.13 -1.45 7.32
N ASP A 130 15.14 -2.18 7.78
CA ASP A 130 16.29 -1.59 8.47
C ASP A 130 17.14 -0.72 7.53
N ASP A 131 17.39 -1.17 6.29
CA ASP A 131 18.06 -0.36 5.25
C ASP A 131 17.24 0.89 4.89
N PHE A 132 15.93 0.73 4.69
CA PHE A 132 15.03 1.84 4.39
C PHE A 132 15.04 2.88 5.51
N ARG A 133 15.02 2.44 6.78
CA ARG A 133 15.11 3.31 7.95
C ARG A 133 16.44 4.08 7.98
N ALA A 134 17.56 3.40 7.72
CA ALA A 134 18.87 4.04 7.69
C ALA A 134 18.95 5.13 6.61
N LYS A 135 18.43 4.85 5.42
CA LYS A 135 18.37 5.82 4.31
C LYS A 135 17.44 6.99 4.63
N HIS A 136 16.27 6.74 5.22
CA HIS A 136 15.36 7.78 5.65
C HIS A 136 16.02 8.72 6.68
N GLU A 137 16.73 8.17 7.67
CA GLU A 137 17.46 8.95 8.67
C GLU A 137 18.55 9.84 8.04
N SER A 138 19.30 9.32 7.06
CA SER A 138 20.27 10.13 6.30
C SER A 138 19.60 11.29 5.57
N ASN A 139 18.52 11.01 4.84
CA ASN A 139 17.78 12.03 4.10
C ASN A 139 17.20 13.12 5.02
N VAL A 140 16.71 12.74 6.20
CA VAL A 140 16.21 13.70 7.21
C VAL A 140 17.33 14.65 7.65
N LYS A 141 18.54 14.14 7.89
CA LYS A 141 19.71 14.97 8.25
C LYS A 141 20.11 15.92 7.12
N GLU A 142 20.14 15.44 5.87
CA GLU A 142 20.45 16.28 4.71
C GLU A 142 19.44 17.41 4.54
N VAL A 143 18.13 17.11 4.61
CA VAL A 143 17.06 18.11 4.52
C VAL A 143 17.13 19.13 5.65
N SER A 144 17.44 18.69 6.87
CA SER A 144 17.65 19.59 8.01
C SER A 144 18.85 20.53 7.79
N GLY A 145 19.95 20.01 7.24
CA GLY A 145 21.13 20.80 6.86
C GLY A 145 20.80 21.86 5.81
N ILE A 146 20.11 21.46 4.73
CA ILE A 146 19.65 22.37 3.66
C ILE A 146 18.74 23.46 4.24
N ARG A 147 17.78 23.09 5.09
CA ARG A 147 16.87 24.05 5.72
C ARG A 147 17.62 25.11 6.53
N THR A 148 18.63 24.69 7.28
CA THR A 148 19.45 25.60 8.11
C THR A 148 20.27 26.54 7.22
N ALA A 149 20.93 26.01 6.18
CA ALA A 149 21.69 26.81 5.23
C ALA A 149 20.80 27.82 4.48
N MET A 150 19.62 27.40 4.05
CA MET A 150 18.65 28.26 3.37
C MET A 150 18.15 29.37 4.28
N SER A 151 17.84 29.07 5.55
CA SER A 151 17.43 30.10 6.52
C SER A 151 18.52 31.16 6.72
N LYS A 152 19.80 30.76 6.78
CA LYS A 152 20.90 31.70 6.87
C LYS A 152 21.02 32.57 5.61
N ALA A 153 20.96 31.95 4.43
CA ALA A 153 21.05 32.68 3.16
C ALA A 153 19.92 33.69 2.96
N VAL A 154 18.70 33.36 3.41
CA VAL A 154 17.56 34.30 3.38
C VAL A 154 17.83 35.51 4.26
N ASN A 155 18.30 35.30 5.49
CA ASN A 155 18.62 36.40 6.40
C ASN A 155 19.76 37.28 5.84
N ASP A 156 20.85 36.66 5.36
CA ASP A 156 21.98 37.39 4.75
C ASP A 156 21.53 38.24 3.54
N PHE A 157 20.56 37.74 2.74
CA PHE A 157 19.99 38.47 1.62
C PHE A 157 19.06 39.62 2.06
N GLU A 158 18.27 39.43 3.12
CA GLU A 158 17.46 40.49 3.71
C GLU A 158 18.32 41.64 4.22
N ASP A 159 19.42 41.34 4.92
CA ASP A 159 20.38 42.32 5.41
C ASP A 159 21.03 43.10 4.27
N MET A 160 21.56 42.40 3.25
CA MET A 160 22.15 43.04 2.07
C MET A 160 21.15 43.90 1.29
N SER A 161 19.90 43.45 1.17
CA SER A 161 18.82 44.22 0.53
C SER A 161 18.53 45.51 1.28
N HIS A 162 18.59 45.48 2.61
CA HIS A 162 18.38 46.65 3.45
C HIS A 162 19.55 47.64 3.32
N GLU A 163 20.80 47.16 3.36
CA GLU A 163 22.00 47.99 3.17
C GLU A 163 22.00 48.69 1.80
N LEU A 164 21.80 47.93 0.72
CA LEU A 164 21.75 48.49 -0.64
C LEU A 164 20.65 49.54 -0.80
N LYS A 165 19.47 49.31 -0.22
CA LYS A 165 18.38 50.30 -0.24
C LYS A 165 18.75 51.60 0.46
N GLN A 166 19.47 51.51 1.58
CA GLN A 166 19.94 52.70 2.29
C GLN A 166 20.99 53.45 1.47
N GLU A 167 21.98 52.75 0.95
CA GLU A 167 23.05 53.34 0.15
C GLU A 167 22.51 54.05 -1.10
N ILE A 168 21.64 53.38 -1.87
CA ILE A 168 20.97 53.98 -3.04
C ILE A 168 20.18 55.23 -2.65
N LYS A 169 19.49 55.21 -1.51
CA LYS A 169 18.69 56.35 -1.04
C LYS A 169 19.58 57.56 -0.73
N VAL A 170 20.73 57.33 -0.10
CA VAL A 170 21.70 58.39 0.20
C VAL A 170 22.24 58.98 -1.09
N SER A 171 22.77 58.15 -2.00
CA SER A 171 23.35 58.64 -3.26
C SER A 171 22.33 59.37 -4.16
N ILE A 172 21.06 58.92 -4.18
CA ILE A 172 20.00 59.62 -4.91
C ILE A 172 19.78 61.02 -4.34
N ASN A 173 19.83 61.20 -3.02
CA ASN A 173 19.65 62.50 -2.41
C ASN A 173 20.85 63.42 -2.70
N GLU A 174 22.08 62.92 -2.59
CA GLU A 174 23.29 63.67 -2.91
C GLU A 174 23.28 64.17 -4.36
N VAL A 175 22.98 63.28 -5.32
CA VAL A 175 22.89 63.66 -6.75
C VAL A 175 21.77 64.66 -7.01
N LYS A 176 20.66 64.59 -6.27
CA LYS A 176 19.58 65.57 -6.39
C LYS A 176 19.99 66.94 -5.89
N GLU A 177 20.67 66.99 -4.74
CA GLU A 177 21.18 68.22 -4.16
C GLU A 177 22.18 68.90 -5.11
N GLU A 178 23.17 68.16 -5.62
CA GLU A 178 24.11 68.68 -6.62
C GLU A 178 23.40 69.19 -7.89
N ASN A 179 22.39 68.47 -8.38
CA ASN A 179 21.64 68.87 -9.55
C ASN A 179 20.85 70.17 -9.32
N ASP A 180 20.32 70.37 -8.12
CA ASP A 180 19.60 71.59 -7.77
C ASP A 180 20.58 72.78 -7.62
N GLU A 181 21.75 72.58 -7.01
CA GLU A 181 22.82 73.58 -6.97
C GLU A 181 23.31 73.98 -8.36
N LEU A 182 23.47 73.01 -9.25
CA LEU A 182 23.86 73.25 -10.65
C LEU A 182 22.79 74.05 -11.40
N LYS A 183 21.51 73.75 -11.20
CA LYS A 183 20.41 74.54 -11.79
C LYS A 183 20.42 75.97 -11.28
N ASP A 184 20.59 76.19 -9.98
CA ASP A 184 20.65 77.52 -9.40
C ASP A 184 21.83 78.31 -9.97
N THR A 185 22.99 77.67 -10.12
CA THR A 185 24.17 78.26 -10.73
C THR A 185 23.92 78.62 -12.20
N ILE A 186 23.26 77.74 -12.98
CA ILE A 186 22.89 78.03 -14.37
C ILE A 186 21.95 79.24 -14.43
N ILE A 187 20.96 79.31 -13.54
CA ILE A 187 20.00 80.43 -13.48
C ILE A 187 20.72 81.74 -13.14
N ASP A 188 21.63 81.75 -12.15
CA ASP A 188 22.42 82.94 -11.79
C ASP A 188 23.30 83.39 -12.96
N LEU A 189 24.02 82.47 -13.61
CA LEU A 189 24.85 82.78 -14.78
C LEU A 189 24.02 83.32 -15.95
N GLN A 190 22.86 82.74 -16.23
CA GLN A 190 21.95 83.23 -17.25
C GLN A 190 21.43 84.64 -16.92
N CYS A 191 20.99 84.88 -15.69
CA CYS A 191 20.58 86.20 -15.22
C CYS A 191 21.69 87.24 -15.39
N ARG A 192 22.93 86.92 -14.98
CA ARG A 192 24.10 87.81 -15.11
C ARG A 192 24.47 88.07 -16.56
N SER A 193 24.45 87.03 -17.40
CA SER A 193 24.78 87.12 -18.82
C SER A 193 23.79 87.99 -19.59
N MET A 194 22.49 87.87 -19.27
CA MET A 194 21.41 88.60 -19.93
C MET A 194 21.16 90.00 -19.37
N LYS A 195 21.68 90.34 -18.18
CA LYS A 195 21.38 91.58 -17.45
C LYS A 195 21.48 92.86 -18.27
N ASN A 196 22.49 92.95 -19.14
CA ASN A 196 22.74 94.14 -19.96
C ASN A 196 22.29 93.97 -21.42
N ASN A 197 21.43 92.99 -21.70
CA ASN A 197 20.89 92.78 -23.03
C ASN A 197 19.50 93.43 -23.09
N LEU A 198 19.24 94.19 -24.16
CA LEU A 198 17.92 94.70 -24.47
C LEU A 198 17.43 94.12 -25.79
N ILE A 199 16.15 93.74 -25.83
CA ILE A 199 15.51 93.18 -27.01
C ILE A 199 14.70 94.28 -27.68
N PHE A 200 14.98 94.51 -28.96
CA PHE A 200 14.25 95.44 -29.82
C PHE A 200 13.38 94.65 -30.79
N THR A 201 12.07 94.81 -30.67
CA THR A 201 11.06 94.18 -31.54
C THR A 201 10.48 95.20 -32.53
N GLY A 202 9.97 94.73 -33.67
CA GLY A 202 9.28 95.58 -34.65
C GLY A 202 10.19 96.37 -35.61
N LEU A 203 11.51 96.21 -35.54
CA LEU A 203 12.45 96.87 -36.45
C LEU A 203 12.54 96.14 -37.80
N ARG A 204 12.34 96.86 -38.90
CA ARG A 204 12.40 96.33 -40.28
C ARG A 204 13.73 95.64 -40.57
N GLU A 205 13.70 94.54 -41.30
CA GLU A 205 14.84 93.67 -41.61
C GLU A 205 15.24 93.77 -43.10
N PRO A 206 16.21 94.63 -43.47
CA PRO A 206 16.73 94.72 -44.84
C PRO A 206 17.76 93.61 -45.14
N GLU A 207 17.96 93.26 -46.41
CA GLU A 207 18.84 92.15 -46.84
C GLU A 207 20.32 92.34 -46.47
N ASN A 208 20.81 93.59 -46.44
CA ASN A 208 22.18 93.96 -46.05
C ASN A 208 22.16 94.86 -44.80
N GLU A 209 21.60 94.34 -43.72
CA GLU A 209 21.46 95.09 -42.48
C GLU A 209 22.77 95.20 -41.68
N ASN A 210 23.10 96.41 -41.24
CA ASN A 210 23.97 96.60 -40.08
C ASN A 210 23.09 96.85 -38.85
N THR A 211 22.89 95.79 -38.06
CA THR A 211 22.01 95.77 -36.88
C THR A 211 22.42 96.80 -35.83
N GLU A 212 23.73 97.01 -35.64
CA GLU A 212 24.23 98.00 -34.68
C GLU A 212 23.87 99.42 -35.09
N ASN A 213 24.11 99.78 -36.36
CA ASN A 213 23.76 101.10 -36.89
C ASN A 213 22.25 101.35 -36.85
N LEU A 214 21.44 100.32 -37.11
CA LEU A 214 19.99 100.42 -37.03
C LEU A 214 19.53 100.74 -35.60
N ILE A 215 20.09 100.07 -34.59
CA ILE A 215 19.80 100.35 -33.18
C ILE A 215 20.26 101.76 -32.79
N ARG A 216 21.46 102.17 -33.21
CA ARG A 216 21.97 103.52 -32.93
C ARG A 216 21.09 104.62 -33.54
N GLY A 217 20.66 104.44 -34.78
CA GLY A 217 19.71 105.35 -35.45
C GLY A 217 18.38 105.41 -34.71
N PHE A 218 17.81 104.24 -34.40
CA PHE A 218 16.55 104.14 -33.66
C PHE A 218 16.61 104.88 -32.31
N ILE A 219 17.67 104.67 -31.53
CA ILE A 219 17.82 105.31 -30.22
C ILE A 219 17.97 106.84 -30.36
N LYS A 220 18.65 107.32 -31.40
CA LYS A 220 18.81 108.74 -31.66
C LYS A 220 17.49 109.39 -32.10
N ASP A 221 16.80 108.78 -33.05
CA ASP A 221 15.66 109.38 -33.75
C ASP A 221 14.36 109.21 -32.95
N GLU A 222 14.15 108.05 -32.35
CA GLU A 222 12.90 107.73 -31.65
C GLU A 222 12.97 108.04 -30.15
N LEU A 223 14.12 107.78 -29.52
CA LEU A 223 14.32 108.01 -28.08
C LEU A 223 15.02 109.33 -27.76
N HIS A 224 15.52 110.06 -28.77
CA HIS A 224 16.21 111.36 -28.62
C HIS A 224 17.45 111.31 -27.72
N ILE A 225 18.17 110.19 -27.76
CA ILE A 225 19.42 110.00 -27.02
C ILE A 225 20.60 110.21 -27.99
N TYR A 226 21.29 111.35 -27.86
CA TYR A 226 22.28 111.80 -28.84
C TYR A 226 23.75 111.45 -28.51
N HIS A 227 24.05 111.04 -27.28
CA HIS A 227 25.42 110.65 -26.94
C HIS A 227 25.73 109.23 -27.44
N LYS A 228 27.02 108.94 -27.62
CA LYS A 228 27.49 107.66 -28.14
C LYS A 228 27.35 106.57 -27.08
N LEU A 229 26.53 105.56 -27.38
CA LEU A 229 26.36 104.37 -26.55
C LEU A 229 27.42 103.32 -26.92
N GLU A 230 28.07 102.68 -25.97
CA GLU A 230 28.98 101.58 -26.27
C GLU A 230 28.21 100.25 -26.24
N LEU A 231 28.05 99.65 -27.42
CA LEU A 231 27.35 98.39 -27.60
C LEU A 231 28.38 97.27 -27.80
N GLY A 232 28.12 96.12 -27.21
CA GLY A 232 28.83 94.87 -27.51
C GLY A 232 28.17 94.18 -28.70
N ASN A 233 27.95 92.86 -28.59
CA ASN A 233 27.33 92.10 -29.66
C ASN A 233 25.87 92.55 -29.91
N VAL A 234 25.58 92.95 -31.15
CA VAL A 234 24.23 93.30 -31.61
C VAL A 234 23.87 92.43 -32.79
N HIS A 235 22.86 91.58 -32.62
CA HIS A 235 22.47 90.62 -33.65
C HIS A 235 20.97 90.33 -33.59
N ARG A 236 20.42 89.91 -34.74
CA ARG A 236 19.07 89.34 -34.80
C ARG A 236 19.10 87.96 -34.16
N PHE A 237 18.12 87.62 -33.34
CA PHE A 237 17.97 86.26 -32.83
C PHE A 237 16.73 85.57 -33.42
N GLY A 238 16.83 84.27 -33.67
CA GLY A 238 15.82 83.45 -34.32
C GLY A 238 16.22 82.98 -35.73
N THR A 239 15.68 81.84 -36.14
CA THR A 239 15.86 81.26 -37.48
C THR A 239 15.33 82.24 -38.53
N GLY A 240 16.12 82.48 -39.59
CA GLY A 240 15.76 83.40 -40.67
C GLY A 240 14.37 83.10 -41.24
N ALA A 241 13.65 84.15 -41.64
CA ALA A 241 12.32 84.01 -42.21
C ALA A 241 12.36 83.00 -43.38
N GLN A 242 11.60 81.91 -43.27
CA GLN A 242 11.40 81.01 -44.39
C GLN A 242 10.79 81.80 -45.56
N PRO A 243 11.33 81.71 -46.79
CA PRO A 243 10.79 82.43 -47.93
C PRO A 243 9.31 82.06 -48.11
N GLY A 244 8.42 83.04 -48.01
CA GLY A 244 6.97 82.87 -48.22
C GLY A 244 6.07 83.02 -46.99
N LYS A 245 6.60 83.09 -45.76
CA LYS A 245 5.79 83.50 -44.60
C LYS A 245 5.98 85.00 -44.35
N ARG A 246 4.93 85.81 -44.49
CA ARG A 246 4.87 87.21 -44.01
C ARG A 246 4.95 87.20 -42.48
N GLY A 247 6.14 86.96 -41.93
CA GLY A 247 6.43 86.96 -40.51
C GLY A 247 6.81 88.36 -40.01
N ARG A 248 6.58 88.61 -38.72
CA ARG A 248 7.09 89.82 -38.03
C ARG A 248 8.64 89.84 -38.13
N PRO A 249 9.28 91.03 -38.24
CA PRO A 249 10.74 91.12 -38.28
C PRO A 249 11.39 90.45 -37.07
N ARG A 250 12.55 89.81 -37.25
CA ARG A 250 13.24 89.12 -36.14
C ARG A 250 13.66 90.14 -35.07
N PRO A 251 13.47 89.86 -33.77
CA PRO A 251 13.96 90.78 -32.75
C PRO A 251 15.48 90.91 -32.79
N ILE A 252 15.98 92.08 -32.43
CA ILE A 252 17.41 92.36 -32.28
C ILE A 252 17.75 92.32 -30.79
N VAL A 253 18.72 91.51 -30.40
CA VAL A 253 19.33 91.59 -29.07
C VAL A 253 20.55 92.47 -29.17
N ALA A 254 20.57 93.55 -28.41
CA ALA A 254 21.72 94.43 -28.27
C ALA A 254 22.27 94.35 -26.85
N ARG A 255 23.56 94.02 -26.73
CA ARG A 255 24.28 94.06 -25.44
C ARG A 255 24.83 95.45 -25.19
N PHE A 256 24.45 96.07 -24.09
CA PHE A 256 25.03 97.32 -23.60
C PHE A 256 26.28 97.01 -22.77
N ILE A 257 27.38 97.71 -23.03
CA ILE A 257 28.60 97.57 -22.22
C ILE A 257 28.38 98.18 -20.84
N TYR A 258 27.72 99.35 -20.78
CA TYR A 258 27.43 100.05 -19.54
C TYR A 258 25.96 99.90 -19.15
N HIS A 259 25.71 99.50 -17.90
CA HIS A 259 24.34 99.34 -17.38
C HIS A 259 23.55 100.66 -17.36
N ASN A 260 24.23 101.78 -17.10
CA ASN A 260 23.62 103.10 -17.08
C ASN A 260 23.03 103.48 -18.45
N ASP A 261 23.70 103.11 -19.53
CA ASP A 261 23.26 103.34 -20.90
C ASP A 261 21.95 102.59 -21.17
N LEU A 262 21.90 101.30 -20.78
CA LEU A 262 20.68 100.50 -20.88
C LEU A 262 19.55 101.11 -20.05
N ALA A 263 19.82 101.47 -18.79
CA ALA A 263 18.81 102.03 -17.89
C ALA A 263 18.22 103.34 -18.43
N MET A 264 19.03 104.16 -19.07
CA MET A 264 18.59 105.40 -19.68
C MET A 264 17.87 105.20 -21.02
N VAL A 265 18.23 104.20 -21.82
CA VAL A 265 17.42 103.78 -22.97
C VAL A 265 16.05 103.31 -22.47
N MET A 266 16.01 102.48 -21.43
CA MET A 266 14.78 101.98 -20.81
C MET A 266 13.93 103.11 -20.22
N SER A 267 14.52 104.11 -19.56
CA SER A 267 13.77 105.22 -18.97
C SER A 267 13.14 106.15 -20.01
N ASN A 268 13.59 106.13 -21.27
CA ASN A 268 13.02 106.89 -22.38
C ASN A 268 12.00 106.10 -23.23
N THR A 269 11.76 104.82 -22.93
CA THR A 269 10.84 103.96 -23.69
C THR A 269 9.39 104.46 -23.72
N TYR A 270 8.96 105.27 -22.73
CA TYR A 270 7.63 105.88 -22.73
C TYR A 270 7.35 106.72 -23.99
N ARG A 271 8.39 107.21 -24.67
CA ARG A 271 8.31 107.96 -25.94
C ARG A 271 7.92 107.10 -27.13
N LEU A 272 7.98 105.77 -26.98
CA LEU A 272 7.57 104.80 -27.99
C LEU A 272 6.08 104.46 -27.89
N LYS A 273 5.38 104.92 -26.85
CA LYS A 273 3.94 104.65 -26.65
C LYS A 273 3.13 105.19 -27.83
N GLY A 274 2.41 104.30 -28.53
CA GLY A 274 1.62 104.62 -29.72
C GLY A 274 2.38 104.45 -31.05
N LYS A 275 3.65 104.03 -31.02
CA LYS A 275 4.42 103.63 -32.21
C LYS A 275 4.37 102.12 -32.42
N GLN A 276 4.84 101.65 -33.57
CA GLN A 276 4.78 100.24 -33.98
C GLN A 276 5.84 99.33 -33.31
N TYR A 277 6.46 99.80 -32.22
CA TYR A 277 7.60 99.14 -31.57
C TYR A 277 7.21 98.71 -30.15
N GLY A 278 7.70 97.54 -29.70
CA GLY A 278 7.57 97.12 -28.29
C GLY A 278 6.24 96.45 -27.89
N GLU A 279 5.54 95.78 -28.82
CA GLU A 279 4.55 94.73 -28.48
C GLU A 279 5.23 93.42 -28.07
#